data_AF-A0A2U3AJN4-F1
#
_entry.id   AF-A0A2U3AJN4-F1
#
_cell.length_a   1.000
_cell.length_b   1.000
_cell.length_c   1.000
_cell.angle_alpha   90.00
_cell.angle_beta   90.00
_cell.angle_gamma   90.00
#
_symmetry.space_group_name_H-M   'P 1'
#
loop_
_entity.id
_entity.type
_entity.pdbx_description
1 polymer ?
#
loop_
_entity_poly.entity_id
_entity_poly.type
_entity_poly.pdbx_seq_one_letter_code
_entity_poly.pdbx_strand_id
1 'polypeptide(L)' 'MSRTNNSYSNELKLEVVQAYLKDNERMQKMADRYEIRNISQVKAWIKKYKEVGSIQAFERLLIQIVITLSKK' A
#
# COMPACT_ATOMS: atom_id res chain seq x y z
N MET A 1 21.53 -2.59 12.77
CA MET A 1 20.24 -3.10 12.26
C MET A 1 20.18 -2.86 10.76
N SER A 2 20.20 -3.92 9.96
CA SER A 2 20.08 -3.83 8.50
C SER A 2 18.72 -3.23 8.13
N ARG A 3 18.72 -2.17 7.32
CA ARG A 3 17.49 -1.60 6.73
C ARG A 3 17.04 -2.51 5.58
N THR A 4 16.55 -3.70 5.89
CA THR A 4 15.90 -4.54 4.89
C THR A 4 14.53 -3.94 4.57
N ASN A 5 14.29 -3.69 3.28
CA ASN A 5 13.00 -3.21 2.81
C ASN A 5 12.02 -4.39 2.92
N ASN A 6 11.07 -4.32 3.86
CA ASN A 6 9.98 -5.30 3.89
C ASN A 6 9.17 -5.14 2.61
N SER A 7 9.17 -6.19 1.79
CA SER A 7 8.28 -6.27 0.64
C SER A 7 6.90 -6.67 1.16
N TYR A 8 5.93 -5.78 1.05
CA TYR A 8 4.54 -6.10 1.35
C TYR A 8 3.85 -6.58 0.08
N SER A 9 3.05 -7.64 0.23
CA SER A 9 2.20 -8.16 -0.84
C SER A 9 1.27 -7.07 -1.37
N ASN A 10 0.95 -7.16 -2.65
CA ASN A 10 0.03 -6.20 -3.28
C ASN A 10 -1.37 -6.26 -2.66
N GLU A 11 -1.80 -7.46 -2.25
CA GLU A 11 -3.04 -7.69 -1.51
C GLU A 11 -3.08 -6.86 -0.22
N LEU A 12 -2.01 -6.88 0.58
CA LEU A 12 -1.93 -6.07 1.80
C LEU A 12 -2.03 -4.56 1.51
N LYS A 13 -1.35 -4.08 0.46
CA LYS A 13 -1.43 -2.67 0.06
C LYS A 13 -2.85 -2.28 -0.35
N LEU A 14 -3.55 -3.20 -1.01
CA LEU A 14 -4.94 -3.03 -1.40
C LEU A 14 -5.85 -2.94 -0.18
N GLU A 15 -5.74 -3.91 0.73
CA GLU A 15 -6.53 -3.96 1.95
C GLU A 15 -6.37 -2.70 2.79
N VAL A 16 -5.15 -2.16 2.89
CA VAL A 16 -4.87 -0.91 3.62
C VAL A 16 -5.61 0.28 2.98
N VAL A 17 -5.62 0.39 1.66
CA VAL A 17 -6.33 1.47 0.95
C VAL A 17 -7.84 1.29 1.04
N GLN A 18 -8.35 0.06 0.94
CA GLN A 18 -9.77 -0.24 1.11
C GLN A 18 -10.24 0.04 2.55
N ALA A 19 -9.45 -0.32 3.55
CA ALA A 19 -9.70 0.01 4.95
C ALA A 19 -9.73 1.52 5.16
N TYR A 20 -8.85 2.28 4.50
CA TYR A 20 -8.90 3.75 4.53
C TYR A 20 -10.17 4.34 3.91
N LEU A 21 -10.79 3.66 2.96
CA LEU A 21 -12.05 4.10 2.35
C LEU A 21 -13.27 3.72 3.17
N LYS A 22 -13.22 2.57 3.83
CA LYS A 22 -14.31 2.06 4.67
C LYS A 22 -14.33 2.69 6.06
N ASP A 23 -13.15 2.84 6.64
CA ASP A 23 -12.95 3.37 7.97
C ASP A 23 -12.12 4.66 7.85
N ASN A 24 -12.63 5.78 8.40
CA ASN A 24 -11.85 7.00 8.61
C ASN A 24 -10.81 6.83 9.74
N GLU A 25 -10.23 5.64 9.85
CA GLU A 25 -9.27 5.28 10.88
C GLU A 25 -7.90 5.94 10.57
N ARG A 26 -7.18 6.30 11.64
CA ARG A 26 -5.89 6.97 11.52
C ARG A 26 -4.88 6.02 10.90
N MET A 27 -4.07 6.52 9.97
CA MET A 27 -3.00 5.76 9.29
C MET A 27 -2.06 5.03 10.26
N GLN A 28 -1.88 5.54 11.49
CA GLN A 28 -1.08 4.89 12.52
C GLN A 28 -1.71 3.58 13.00
N LYS A 29 -3.03 3.56 13.20
CA LYS A 29 -3.75 2.33 13.59
C LYS A 29 -3.76 1.30 12.46
N MET A 30 -3.83 1.76 11.20
CA MET A 30 -3.66 0.86 10.05
C MET A 30 -2.26 0.27 10.01
N ALA A 31 -1.23 1.09 10.23
CA ALA A 31 0.14 0.60 10.28
C ALA A 31 0.32 -0.47 11.37
N ASP A 32 -0.29 -0.27 12.53
CA ASP A 32 -0.27 -1.25 13.63
C ASP A 32 -1.06 -2.54 13.27
N ARG A 33 -2.29 -2.39 12.76
CA ARG A 33 -3.17 -3.51 12.38
C ARG A 33 -2.57 -4.42 11.31
N TYR A 34 -1.90 -3.84 10.32
CA TYR A 34 -1.30 -4.56 9.20
C TYR A 34 0.20 -4.83 9.41
N GLU A 35 0.71 -4.64 10.63
CA GLU A 35 2.12 -4.84 11.01
C GLU A 35 3.12 -4.11 10.10
N ILE A 36 2.71 -2.95 9.61
CA ILE A 36 3.51 -2.11 8.73
C ILE A 36 4.48 -1.32 9.59
N ARG A 37 5.75 -1.71 9.47
CA ARG A 37 6.84 -1.12 10.24
C ARG A 37 6.97 0.40 10.12
N ASN A 38 6.54 0.98 9.00
CA ASN A 38 6.66 2.41 8.76
C ASN A 38 5.35 3.02 8.23
N ILE A 39 4.75 3.90 9.03
CA ILE A 39 3.56 4.67 8.66
C ILE A 39 3.72 5.48 7.35
N SER A 40 4.95 5.86 6.98
CA SER A 40 5.23 6.53 5.72
C SER A 40 4.90 5.67 4.50
N GLN A 41 4.93 4.34 4.62
CA GLN A 41 4.51 3.41 3.57
C GLN A 41 2.99 3.47 3.37
N VAL A 42 2.22 3.43 4.46
CA VAL A 42 0.76 3.63 4.43
C VAL A 42 0.41 4.98 3.79
N LYS A 43 1.10 6.06 4.21
CA LYS A 43 0.93 7.39 3.62
C LYS A 43 1.21 7.40 2.12
N ALA A 44 2.26 6.73 1.67
CA ALA A 44 2.62 6.66 0.25
C ALA A 44 1.54 5.93 -0.56
N TRP A 45 1.00 4.82 -0.05
CA TRP A 45 -0.07 4.07 -0.72
C TRP A 45 -1.37 4.88 -0.81
N ILE A 46 -1.78 5.52 0.29
CA ILE A 46 -2.97 6.38 0.32
C ILE A 46 -2.77 7.60 -0.58
N LYS A 47 -1.58 8.22 -0.59
CA LYS A 47 -1.28 9.33 -1.49
C LYS A 47 -1.42 8.87 -2.95
N LYS A 48 -0.84 7.73 -3.30
CA LYS A 48 -0.92 7.18 -4.66
C LYS A 48 -2.36 6.91 -5.06
N TYR A 49 -3.16 6.36 -4.16
CA TYR A 49 -4.60 6.20 -4.35
C TYR A 49 -5.29 7.55 -4.61
N LYS A 50 -5.02 8.57 -3.79
CA LYS A 50 -5.60 9.93 -3.97
C LYS A 50 -5.18 10.58 -5.29
N GLU A 51 -3.96 10.32 -5.77
CA GLU A 51 -3.48 10.83 -7.06
C GLU A 51 -4.21 10.17 -8.25
N VAL A 52 -4.53 8.87 -8.17
CA VAL A 52 -5.25 8.17 -9.24
C VAL A 52 -6.77 8.33 -9.14
N GLY A 53 -7.31 8.58 -7.95
CA GLY A 53 -8.74 8.80 -7.71
C GLY A 53 -9.63 7.56 -7.87
N SER A 54 -9.07 6.38 -8.17
CA SER A 54 -9.82 5.14 -8.36
C SER A 54 -9.07 3.93 -7.81
N ILE A 55 -9.79 3.06 -7.07
CA ILE A 55 -9.23 1.82 -6.52
C ILE A 55 -8.69 0.96 -7.67
N GLN A 56 -9.46 0.80 -8.75
CA GLN A 56 -9.08 -0.05 -9.88
C GLN A 56 -7.80 0.45 -10.59
N ALA A 57 -7.61 1.77 -10.65
CA ALA A 57 -6.36 2.35 -11.16
C ALA A 57 -5.18 2.07 -10.20
N PHE A 58 -5.40 2.12 -8.89
CA PHE A 58 -4.40 1.75 -7.90
C PHE A 58 -4.02 0.26 -7.99
N GLU A 59 -4.98 -0.66 -8.15
CA GLU A 59 -4.70 -2.10 -8.35
C GLU A 59 -3.83 -2.33 -9.58
N ARG A 60 -4.17 -1.67 -10.70
CA ARG A 60 -3.40 -1.77 -11.95
C ARG A 60 -1.95 -1.33 -11.76
N LEU A 61 -1.70 -0.29 -10.96
CA LEU A 61 -0.34 0.16 -10.66
C LEU A 61 0.45 -0.87 -9.83
N LEU A 62 -0.21 -1.56 -8.90
CA LEU A 62 0.43 -2.63 -8.12
C LEU A 62 0.81 -3.83 -9.00
N ILE A 63 -0.05 -4.19 -9.96
CA ILE A 63 0.20 -5.28 -10.93
C ILE A 63 1.32 -4.89 -11.91
N GLN A 64 1.34 -3.65 -12.40
CA GLN A 64 2.36 -3.20 -13.35
C GLN A 64 3.79 -3.28 -12.76
N ILE A 65 3.95 -3.03 -11.45
CA ILE A 65 5.24 -3.13 -10.76
C ILE A 65 5.72 -4.59 -10.70
N VAL A 66 4.83 -5.56 -10.48
CA VAL A 66 5.19 -6.99 -10.44
C VAL A 66 5.56 -7.53 -11.82
N ILE A 67 4.77 -7.19 -12.86
CA ILE A 67 5.04 -7.64 -14.24
C ILE A 67 6.37 -7.06 -14.76
N THR A 68 6.70 -5.82 -14.38
CA THR A 68 7.97 -5.17 -14.78
C THR A 68 9.18 -5.82 -14.12
N LEU A 69 9.05 -6.32 -12.88
CA LEU A 69 10.14 -7.01 -12.17
C LEU A 69 10.30 -8.48 -12.59
N SER A 70 9.28 -9.09 -13.19
CA SER A 70 9.32 -10.48 -13.66
C SER A 70 9.92 -10.67 -15.07
N LYS A 71 10.39 -9.59 -15.71
CA LYS A 71 11.05 -9.61 -17.04
C LYS A 71 12.58 -9.47 -16.98
N LYS A 72 13.22 -9.90 -15.89
CA LYS A 72 14.68 -9.97 -15.80
C LYS A 72 15.15 -11.35 -15.36
#